data_AF-A0A2T2TA86-F1
#
_entry.id   AF-A0A2T2TA86-F1
#
_cell.length_a   1.000
_cell.length_b   1.000
_cell.length_c   1.000
_cell.angle_alpha   90.00
_cell.angle_beta   90.00
_cell.angle_gamma   90.00
#
_symmetry.space_group_name_H-M   'P 1'
#
loop_
_entity.id
_entity.type
_entity.pdbx_description
1 polymer ?
#
loop_
_entity_poly.entity_id
_entity_poly.type
_entity_poly.pdbx_seq_one_letter_code
_entity_poly.pdbx_strand_id
1 'polypeptide(L)'
;MNADFQMEVKDKDEAERELGAGGGRGRTSRYEPVAQKWSELGDDESIVLSDLEKNDIQNLRNLLYRRFGKENVIVRSAKQDDDSFKAVIRAREGDEYLREDG
;
A
#
# COMPACT_ATOMS: atom_id res chain seq x y z
N MET A 1 6.71 9.58 27.80
CA MET A 1 5.49 8.75 27.71
C MET A 1 5.97 7.32 27.52
N ASN A 2 5.70 6.43 28.47
CA ASN A 2 5.96 5.00 28.29
C ASN A 2 4.90 4.46 27.33
N ALA A 3 5.32 3.63 26.38
CA ALA A 3 4.38 2.99 25.49
C ALA A 3 3.75 1.80 26.22
N ASP A 4 2.45 1.88 26.50
CA ASP A 4 1.67 0.82 27.14
C ASP A 4 1.23 -0.21 26.09
N PHE A 5 2.17 -1.02 25.61
CA PHE A 5 1.84 -2.21 24.82
C PHE A 5 2.39 -3.46 25.48
N GLN A 6 1.64 -4.56 25.36
CA GLN A 6 2.10 -5.86 25.79
C GLN A 6 2.92 -6.50 24.68
N MET A 7 4.10 -7.02 25.03
CA MET A 7 4.99 -7.73 24.13
C MET A 7 5.10 -9.18 24.59
N GLU A 8 4.88 -10.10 23.67
CA GLU A 8 5.04 -11.54 23.88
C GLU A 8 6.00 -12.09 22.82
N VAL A 9 6.94 -12.96 23.22
CA VAL A 9 7.85 -13.66 22.31
C VAL A 9 7.36 -15.09 22.17
N LYS A 10 7.04 -15.51 20.94
CA LYS A 10 6.58 -16.85 20.60
C LYS A 10 7.27 -17.38 19.34
N ASP A 11 7.06 -18.66 19.05
CA ASP A 11 7.61 -19.28 17.83
C ASP A 11 7.03 -18.63 16.57
N LYS A 12 7.83 -18.57 15.50
CA LYS A 12 7.45 -17.94 14.22
C LYS A 12 6.14 -18.52 13.68
N ASP A 13 6.00 -19.84 13.68
CA ASP A 13 4.84 -20.50 13.09
C ASP A 13 3.59 -20.33 13.96
N GLU A 14 3.78 -20.18 15.27
CA GLU A 14 2.71 -19.87 16.23
C GLU A 14 2.24 -18.41 16.09
N ALA A 15 3.17 -17.46 15.96
CA ALA A 15 2.86 -16.04 15.71
C ALA A 15 2.08 -15.84 14.41
N GLU A 16 2.55 -16.44 13.31
CA GLU A 16 1.89 -16.36 12.00
C GLU A 16 0.52 -17.06 12.00
N ARG A 17 0.38 -18.16 12.75
CA ARG A 17 -0.90 -18.87 12.89
C ARG A 17 -1.93 -18.05 13.67
N GLU A 18 -1.52 -17.39 14.75
CA GLU A 18 -2.39 -16.51 15.52
C GLU A 18 -2.78 -15.25 14.73
N LEU A 19 -1.83 -14.64 14.01
CA LEU A 19 -2.12 -13.56 13.06
C LEU A 19 -3.10 -14.04 11.98
N GLY A 20 -2.91 -15.23 11.42
CA GLY A 20 -3.79 -15.83 10.43
C GLY A 20 -5.16 -16.26 10.95
N ALA A 21 -5.29 -16.52 12.26
CA ALA A 21 -6.54 -16.90 12.92
C ALA A 21 -7.36 -15.70 13.41
N GLY A 22 -6.71 -14.58 13.78
CA GLY A 22 -7.38 -13.36 14.25
C GLY A 22 -7.41 -12.21 13.23
N GLY A 23 -6.61 -12.27 12.17
CA GLY A 23 -6.35 -11.13 11.27
C GLY A 23 -6.37 -11.53 9.80
N GLY A 24 -7.53 -11.39 9.16
CA GLY A 24 -7.55 -11.00 7.74
C GLY A 24 -7.49 -12.11 6.69
N ARG A 25 -7.85 -13.36 6.98
CA ARG A 25 -8.04 -14.41 5.94
C ARG A 25 -9.25 -14.19 5.02
N GLY A 26 -9.76 -12.96 4.90
CA GLY A 26 -10.93 -12.66 4.07
C GLY A 26 -11.28 -11.19 3.87
N ARG A 27 -10.49 -10.24 4.39
CA ARG A 27 -10.67 -8.83 4.02
C ARG A 27 -9.83 -8.54 2.79
N THR A 28 -10.38 -8.90 1.63
CA THR A 28 -9.99 -8.31 0.36
C THR A 28 -9.92 -6.80 0.56
N SER A 29 -8.75 -6.21 0.33
CA SER A 29 -8.55 -4.77 0.52
C SER A 29 -9.61 -4.02 -0.28
N ARG A 30 -10.15 -2.90 0.23
CA ARG A 30 -11.06 -2.06 -0.57
C ARG A 30 -10.42 -1.55 -1.87
N TYR A 31 -9.08 -1.57 -1.94
CA TYR A 31 -8.30 -1.21 -3.12
C TYR A 31 -7.88 -2.42 -3.97
N GLU A 32 -8.42 -3.62 -3.70
CA GLU A 32 -8.23 -4.79 -4.56
C GLU A 32 -8.50 -4.52 -6.03
N PRO A 33 -9.57 -3.80 -6.42
CA PRO A 33 -9.82 -3.51 -7.83
C PRO A 33 -8.70 -2.68 -8.47
N VAL A 34 -8.00 -1.86 -7.69
CA VAL A 34 -6.85 -1.08 -8.17
C VAL A 34 -5.67 -2.00 -8.46
N ALA A 35 -5.40 -2.98 -7.60
CA ALA A 35 -4.34 -3.96 -7.82
C ALA A 35 -4.65 -4.88 -9.00
N GLN A 36 -5.90 -5.32 -9.16
CA GLN A 36 -6.34 -6.08 -10.32
C GLN A 36 -6.17 -5.27 -11.61
N LYS A 37 -6.65 -4.02 -11.60
CA LYS A 37 -6.51 -3.14 -12.77
C LYS A 37 -5.04 -2.91 -13.13
N TRP A 38 -4.19 -2.69 -12.14
CA TRP A 38 -2.74 -2.54 -12.34
C TRP A 38 -2.13 -3.75 -13.06
N SER A 39 -2.52 -4.98 -12.70
CA SER A 39 -1.99 -6.19 -13.33
C SER A 39 -2.40 -6.39 -14.80
N GLU A 40 -3.39 -5.63 -15.28
CA GLU A 40 -3.86 -5.67 -16.67
C GLU A 40 -3.23 -4.58 -17.55
N LEU A 41 -2.58 -3.58 -16.96
CA LEU A 41 -2.04 -2.42 -17.68
C LEU A 41 -0.64 -2.70 -18.24
N GLY A 42 -0.32 -2.07 -19.37
CA GLY A 42 1.04 -2.02 -19.90
C GLY A 42 1.94 -1.04 -19.15
N ASP A 43 3.24 -1.14 -19.37
CA ASP A 43 4.26 -0.33 -18.68
C ASP A 43 4.12 1.19 -18.95
N ASP A 44 3.56 1.56 -20.11
CA ASP A 44 3.33 2.96 -20.53
C ASP A 44 2.00 3.55 -20.01
N GLU A 45 1.20 2.77 -19.28
CA GLU A 45 -0.12 3.19 -18.80
C GLU A 45 -0.10 3.60 -17.32
N SER A 46 -1.11 4.36 -16.89
CA SER A 46 -1.20 4.89 -15.52
C SER A 46 -2.64 4.92 -15.02
N ILE A 47 -2.82 4.68 -13.72
CA ILE A 47 -4.11 4.83 -13.03
C ILE A 47 -4.10 6.15 -12.27
N VAL A 48 -5.12 6.98 -12.51
CA VAL A 48 -5.36 8.21 -11.75
C VAL A 48 -6.54 8.00 -10.82
N LEU A 49 -6.35 8.29 -9.54
CA LEU A 49 -7.36 8.25 -8.49
C LEU A 49 -7.52 9.65 -7.89
N SER A 50 -8.76 10.03 -7.58
CA SER A 50 -9.11 11.32 -6.97
C SER A 50 -9.93 11.12 -5.70
N ASP A 51 -10.18 12.20 -4.96
CA ASP A 51 -11.02 12.22 -3.76
C ASP A 51 -10.52 11.26 -2.66
N LEU A 52 -9.20 11.08 -2.57
CA LEU A 52 -8.57 10.18 -1.62
C LEU A 52 -8.28 10.88 -0.29
N GLU A 53 -8.39 10.15 0.80
CA GLU A 53 -7.86 10.54 2.10
C GLU A 53 -6.37 10.19 2.23
N LYS A 54 -5.66 10.83 3.17
CA LYS A 54 -4.26 10.51 3.46
C LYS A 54 -4.04 9.03 3.78
N ASN A 55 -4.98 8.40 4.48
CA ASN A 55 -4.92 6.97 4.82
C ASN A 55 -5.12 6.08 3.58
N ASP A 56 -5.93 6.50 2.60
CA ASP A 56 -6.06 5.78 1.34
C ASP A 56 -4.71 5.66 0.62
N ILE A 57 -3.91 6.73 0.62
CA ILE A 57 -2.58 6.73 0.00
C ILE A 57 -1.66 5.68 0.64
N GLN A 58 -1.65 5.59 1.97
CA GLN A 58 -0.83 4.62 2.69
C GLN A 58 -1.28 3.19 2.40
N ASN A 59 -2.59 2.94 2.41
CA ASN A 59 -3.14 1.62 2.11
C ASN A 59 -2.89 1.18 0.66
N LEU A 60 -2.97 2.11 -0.30
CA LEU A 60 -2.63 1.86 -1.70
C LEU A 60 -1.15 1.46 -1.86
N ARG A 61 -0.23 2.20 -1.24
CA ARG A 61 1.20 1.87 -1.24
C ARG A 61 1.45 0.48 -0.63
N ASN A 62 0.92 0.23 0.55
CA ASN A 62 1.10 -1.05 1.25
C ASN A 62 0.54 -2.24 0.46
N LEU A 63 -0.57 -2.05 -0.24
CA LEU A 63 -1.14 -3.09 -1.10
C LEU A 63 -0.26 -3.33 -2.33
N LEU A 64 0.05 -2.28 -3.08
CA LEU A 64 0.73 -2.39 -4.37
C LEU A 64 2.19 -2.81 -4.19
N TYR A 65 2.91 -2.27 -3.22
CA TYR A 65 4.32 -2.64 -2.97
C TYR A 65 4.47 -4.07 -2.48
N ARG A 66 3.53 -4.57 -1.67
CA ARG A 66 3.52 -5.97 -1.23
C ARG A 66 3.27 -6.95 -2.37
N ARG A 67 2.48 -6.56 -3.38
CA ARG A 67 2.09 -7.45 -4.48
C ARG A 67 3.01 -7.39 -5.67
N PHE A 68 3.45 -6.19 -6.02
CA PHE A 68 4.17 -5.93 -7.25
C PHE A 68 5.60 -5.48 -7.01
N GLY A 69 6.01 -5.21 -5.77
CA GLY A 69 7.34 -4.68 -5.45
C GLY A 69 7.42 -3.16 -5.63
N LYS A 70 8.04 -2.48 -4.68
CA LYS A 70 8.22 -1.01 -4.69
C LYS A 70 9.14 -0.54 -5.83
N GLU A 71 9.94 -1.46 -6.37
CA GLU A 71 10.82 -1.33 -7.52
C GLU A 71 10.08 -1.33 -8.85
N ASN A 72 8.87 -1.91 -8.93
CA ASN A 72 8.13 -2.02 -10.20
C ASN A 72 6.99 -1.01 -10.30
N VAL A 73 6.36 -0.64 -9.16
CA VAL A 73 5.23 0.29 -9.13
C VAL A 73 5.52 1.49 -8.24
N ILE A 74 5.07 2.67 -8.66
CA ILE A 74 5.15 3.89 -7.86
C ILE A 74 3.77 4.51 -7.65
N VAL A 75 3.51 4.98 -6.43
CA VAL A 75 2.30 5.74 -6.08
C VAL A 75 2.70 7.18 -5.71
N ARG A 76 2.54 8.09 -6.67
CA ARG A 76 2.71 9.54 -6.45
C ARG A 76 1.37 10.13 -6.02
N SER A 77 1.39 11.08 -5.10
CA SER A 77 0.18 11.77 -4.68
C SER A 77 0.41 13.26 -4.45
N ALA A 78 -0.66 14.03 -4.58
CA ALA A 78 -0.68 15.46 -4.34
C ALA A 78 -1.96 15.84 -3.60
N LYS A 79 -1.82 16.65 -2.55
CA LYS A 79 -2.95 17.24 -1.83
C LYS A 79 -3.64 18.26 -2.73
N GLN A 80 -4.97 18.26 -2.75
CA GLN A 80 -5.82 19.20 -3.49
C GLN A 80 -6.30 20.33 -2.56
N ASP A 81 -6.98 21.33 -3.14
CA ASP A 81 -7.45 22.52 -2.41
C ASP A 81 -8.54 22.19 -1.37
N ASP A 82 -9.27 21.09 -1.56
CA ASP A 82 -10.37 20.62 -0.69
C ASP A 82 -9.91 19.62 0.39
N ASP A 83 -8.61 19.62 0.71
CA ASP A 83 -7.95 18.67 1.62
C ASP A 83 -7.92 17.19 1.16
N SER A 84 -8.53 16.86 0.01
CA SER A 84 -8.42 15.53 -0.61
C SER A 84 -7.05 15.33 -1.27
N PHE A 85 -6.79 14.10 -1.70
CA PHE A 85 -5.59 13.73 -2.44
C PHE A 85 -5.96 13.17 -3.81
N LYS A 86 -5.15 13.52 -4.80
CA LYS A 86 -5.05 12.75 -6.06
C LYS A 86 -3.84 11.84 -5.99
N ALA A 87 -3.95 10.65 -6.56
CA ALA A 87 -2.85 9.72 -6.72
C ALA A 87 -2.69 9.27 -8.17
N VAL A 88 -1.45 9.10 -8.59
CA VAL A 88 -1.07 8.47 -9.86
C VAL A 88 -0.28 7.22 -9.54
N ILE A 89 -0.73 6.10 -10.11
CA ILE A 89 -0.08 4.80 -10.03
C ILE A 89 0.45 4.49 -11.42
N ARG A 90 1.75 4.22 -11.52
CA ARG A 90 2.42 3.90 -12.79
C ARG A 90 3.64 3.03 -12.58
N ALA A 91 4.20 2.54 -13.68
CA ALA A 91 5.45 1.81 -13.67
C ALA A 91 6.57 2.74 -13.21
N ARG A 92 7.52 2.18 -12.46
CA ARG A 92 8.72 2.92 -12.11
C ARG A 92 9.65 2.98 -13.32
N GLU A 93 10.15 4.18 -13.63
CA GLU A 93 11.14 4.38 -14.68
C GLU A 93 12.51 4.71 -14.06
N GLY A 94 13.52 3.88 -14.33
CA GLY A 94 14.93 4.14 -13.96
C GLY A 94 15.20 4.31 -12.45
N ASP A 95 16.11 5.23 -12.11
CA ASP A 95 16.60 5.53 -10.74
C ASP A 95 15.69 6.47 -9.93
N GLU A 96 14.36 6.40 -10.13
CA GLU A 96 13.44 7.21 -9.32
C GLU A 96 13.61 6.89 -7.83
N TYR A 97 14.20 7.81 -7.05
CA TYR A 97 14.54 7.59 -5.65
C TYR A 97 13.40 6.91 -4.87
N LEU A 98 13.70 5.72 -4.33
CA LEU A 98 12.97 5.17 -3.19
C LEU A 98 13.16 6.19 -2.07
N ARG A 99 12.21 7.11 -1.87
CA ARG A 99 12.20 7.87 -0.61
C ARG A 99 12.02 6.81 0.47
N GLU A 100 13.10 6.52 1.19
CA GLU A 100 13.00 5.84 2.47
C GLU A 100 12.04 6.68 3.31
N ASP A 101 10.95 6.07 3.76
CA ASP A 101 10.00 6.71 4.66
C ASP A 101 10.79 7.31 5.84
N GLY A 102 10.75 8.64 5.97
CA GLY A 102 11.31 9.38 7.09
C GLY A 102 10.31 9.48 8.23
#